data_AF-A0A5H2YED8-F1
#
_entry.id   AF-A0A5H2YED8-F1
#
_cell.length_a   1.000
_cell.length_b   1.000
_cell.length_c   1.000
_cell.angle_alpha   90.00
_cell.angle_beta   90.00
_cell.angle_gamma   90.00
#
_symmetry.space_group_name_H-M   'P 1'
#
loop_
_entity.id
_entity.type
_entity.pdbx_description
1 polymer ?
#
loop_
_entity_poly.entity_id
_entity_poly.type
_entity_poly.pdbx_seq_one_letter_code
_entity_poly.pdbx_strand_id
1 'polypeptide(L)'
;MDSVPQVLPSSLVQVVRVSINLGDLPYFDGQSEIAMKNEVAEIRDIHFHRDHVVEGFPLLFCPARIIDGLEMNLFMEHRYRGKFLPPKKGGKRNVRGGVTVDTLGGIANSLRGFLAWLAETNTDWREVYAVADSEKAKEWLPPYRYRKVLIERVKREDISRDTANLYLSHIRQFYEWALKTRRIERIPFTYSRIAIKKPRKDGDFDLLFSTFQDEKALMIQTSDLTIPKKYKSKNDALGEALTPYTAAELRVFFDSKYMQLENRKLWGELGLACGLRAMEVAGFPEDIVVDPVLTDKTVFEATILGKFNKERKILIPRFLMKSLWEFKNSPERLRRAAKWDLLKGSGKRRPLFLNRSGGGIKSKSITNAASKVVEEQLMVGQSFERGFHDLRATFATSLARFMLEKHLPLGFIQYKLMALMGHENFSSTLKYINFARSVTFESQMEDWVNRIFSDLNPTLSAEAKTHAQGVSA
;
A
#
# COMPACT_ATOMS: atom_id res chain seq x y z
N MET A 1 -41.41 -19.85 31.20
CA MET A 1 -40.02 -20.02 31.68
C MET A 1 -39.09 -19.61 30.55
N ASP A 2 -38.88 -18.31 30.49
CA ASP A 2 -37.65 -17.59 30.19
C ASP A 2 -36.78 -18.08 29.01
N SER A 3 -37.13 -17.56 27.83
CA SER A 3 -36.17 -17.30 26.78
C SER A 3 -35.27 -16.14 27.20
N VAL A 4 -34.08 -16.47 27.69
CA VAL A 4 -33.00 -15.52 28.00
C VAL A 4 -32.64 -14.74 26.72
N PRO A 5 -32.82 -13.41 26.68
CA PRO A 5 -32.34 -12.63 25.56
C PRO A 5 -30.81 -12.63 25.59
N GLN A 6 -30.19 -13.09 24.49
CA GLN A 6 -28.75 -12.94 24.27
C GLN A 6 -28.40 -11.45 24.30
N VAL A 7 -27.85 -11.00 25.43
CA VAL A 7 -27.23 -9.69 25.56
C VAL A 7 -25.97 -9.69 24.69
N LEU A 8 -26.04 -9.00 23.54
CA LEU A 8 -24.85 -8.65 22.75
C LEU A 8 -23.86 -7.91 23.67
N PRO A 9 -22.55 -8.22 23.65
CA PRO A 9 -21.58 -7.56 24.53
C PRO A 9 -21.55 -6.06 24.24
N SER A 10 -21.90 -5.26 25.26
CA SER A 10 -22.04 -3.79 25.24
C SER A 10 -20.73 -3.02 24.95
N SER A 11 -19.62 -3.71 24.73
CA SER A 11 -18.27 -3.17 24.55
C SER A 11 -17.72 -3.23 23.12
N LEU A 12 -18.44 -3.80 22.15
CA LEU A 12 -17.87 -4.01 20.82
C LEU A 12 -17.82 -2.71 19.99
N VAL A 13 -16.61 -2.19 19.76
CA VAL A 13 -16.38 -1.06 18.84
C VAL A 13 -16.47 -1.53 17.39
N GLN A 14 -17.34 -0.89 16.62
CA GLN A 14 -17.59 -1.23 15.23
C GLN A 14 -17.07 -0.14 14.29
N VAL A 15 -16.63 -0.56 13.10
CA VAL A 15 -16.36 0.35 11.97
C VAL A 15 -17.49 0.17 10.98
N VAL A 16 -18.36 1.16 10.90
CA VAL A 16 -19.52 1.17 9.99
C VAL A 16 -19.15 1.98 8.76
N ARG A 17 -19.38 1.42 7.56
CA ARG A 17 -19.18 2.14 6.30
C ARG A 17 -20.51 2.74 5.88
N VAL A 18 -20.58 4.06 5.80
CA VAL A 18 -21.80 4.79 5.47
C VAL A 18 -21.59 5.73 4.30
N SER A 19 -22.68 6.11 3.64
CA SER A 19 -22.71 7.22 2.70
C SER A 19 -23.07 8.48 3.49
N ILE A 20 -22.14 9.43 3.55
CA ILE A 20 -22.29 10.65 4.36
C ILE A 20 -22.09 11.88 3.49
N ASN A 21 -22.96 12.88 3.67
CA ASN A 21 -22.80 14.17 3.03
C ASN A 21 -21.81 15.02 3.83
N LEU A 22 -20.65 15.29 3.23
CA LEU A 22 -19.62 16.18 3.79
C LEU A 22 -19.58 17.48 3.00
N GLY A 23 -20.76 18.03 2.69
CA GLY A 23 -20.95 19.25 1.93
C GLY A 23 -20.35 20.49 2.59
N ASP A 24 -20.57 21.64 1.95
CA ASP A 24 -20.12 22.94 2.44
C ASP A 24 -21.29 23.76 3.00
N LEU A 25 -20.98 24.57 4.02
CA LEU A 25 -21.93 25.43 4.74
C LEU A 25 -23.14 24.62 5.28
N PRO A 26 -22.93 23.82 6.34
CA PRO A 26 -24.03 23.08 6.96
C PRO A 26 -25.07 24.04 7.58
N TYR A 27 -26.34 23.72 7.44
CA TYR A 27 -27.46 24.39 8.10
C TYR A 27 -28.46 23.35 8.61
N PHE A 28 -29.30 23.74 9.56
CA PHE A 28 -30.37 22.89 10.08
C PHE A 28 -31.69 23.29 9.42
N ASP A 29 -32.46 22.33 8.94
CA ASP A 29 -33.80 22.54 8.39
C ASP A 29 -34.83 21.79 9.24
N GLY A 30 -35.30 22.42 10.31
CA GLY A 30 -36.32 21.86 11.20
C GLY A 30 -35.88 20.66 12.06
N GLN A 31 -36.88 19.95 12.61
CA GLN A 31 -36.71 18.69 13.35
C GLN A 31 -36.82 17.50 12.38
N SER A 32 -35.97 16.50 12.57
CA SER A 32 -35.95 15.29 11.75
C SER A 32 -37.24 14.50 11.92
N GLU A 33 -37.78 13.93 10.84
CA GLU A 33 -38.95 13.03 10.89
C GLU A 33 -38.70 11.80 11.78
N ILE A 34 -37.43 11.40 11.96
CA ILE A 34 -37.01 10.30 12.83
C ILE A 34 -37.22 10.67 14.31
N ALA A 35 -37.16 11.96 14.66
CA ALA A 35 -37.37 12.46 16.02
C ALA A 35 -38.82 12.36 16.47
N MET A 36 -39.80 12.39 15.54
CA MET A 36 -41.23 12.32 15.89
C MET A 36 -41.66 11.01 16.57
N LYS A 37 -40.77 9.99 16.63
CA LYS A 37 -41.04 8.70 17.29
C LYS A 37 -40.33 8.50 18.64
N ASN A 38 -39.39 9.37 19.03
CA ASN A 38 -38.63 9.23 20.28
C ASN A 38 -38.78 10.51 21.12
N GLU A 39 -39.62 10.47 22.16
CA GLU A 39 -39.95 11.61 23.04
C GLU A 39 -38.75 12.18 23.86
N VAL A 40 -37.54 11.62 23.71
CA VAL A 40 -36.40 11.88 24.61
C VAL A 40 -35.32 12.78 23.99
N ALA A 41 -35.30 13.00 22.67
CA ALA A 41 -34.28 13.86 22.03
C ALA A 41 -34.75 14.53 20.73
N GLU A 42 -34.55 15.86 20.63
CA GLU A 42 -34.73 16.62 19.39
C GLU A 42 -33.58 16.36 18.42
N ILE A 43 -33.78 15.44 17.46
CA ILE A 43 -32.81 15.20 16.37
C ILE A 43 -33.12 16.19 15.24
N ARG A 44 -32.10 16.91 14.74
CA ARG A 44 -32.22 17.82 13.59
C ARG A 44 -31.45 17.28 12.40
N ASP A 45 -32.04 17.40 11.23
CA ASP A 45 -31.36 17.03 9.99
C ASP A 45 -30.37 18.12 9.58
N ILE A 46 -29.18 17.71 9.15
CA ILE A 46 -28.13 18.61 8.67
C ILE A 46 -28.18 18.61 7.15
N HIS A 47 -28.48 19.79 6.60
CA HIS A 47 -28.46 20.05 5.17
C HIS A 47 -27.21 20.86 4.79
N PHE A 48 -26.85 20.86 3.51
CA PHE A 48 -25.68 21.58 3.01
C PHE A 48 -26.07 22.44 1.83
N HIS A 49 -25.47 23.62 1.71
CA HIS A 49 -25.70 24.48 0.54
C HIS A 49 -25.07 23.89 -0.73
N ARG A 50 -24.02 23.07 -0.56
CA ARG A 50 -23.40 22.31 -1.63
C ARG A 50 -23.13 20.90 -1.14
N ASP A 51 -23.86 19.95 -1.68
CA ASP A 51 -23.72 18.54 -1.32
C ASP A 51 -22.40 17.96 -1.80
N HIS A 52 -21.82 17.12 -0.95
CA HIS A 52 -20.67 16.30 -1.28
C HIS A 52 -20.83 14.94 -0.62
N VAL A 53 -21.57 14.06 -1.30
CA VAL A 53 -21.83 12.70 -0.82
C VAL A 53 -20.57 11.86 -0.98
N VAL A 54 -20.12 11.28 0.14
CA VAL A 54 -18.95 10.40 0.20
C VAL A 54 -19.42 8.99 0.49
N GLU A 55 -19.28 8.12 -0.51
CA GLU A 55 -19.61 6.70 -0.40
C GLU A 55 -18.59 5.93 0.44
N GLY A 56 -19.08 5.07 1.34
CA GLY A 56 -18.28 4.13 2.11
C GLY A 56 -17.31 4.77 3.12
N PHE A 57 -17.66 5.94 3.64
CA PHE A 57 -16.90 6.63 4.69
C PHE A 57 -16.90 5.78 5.98
N PRO A 58 -15.72 5.51 6.58
CA PRO A 58 -15.65 4.71 7.80
C PRO A 58 -15.97 5.57 9.04
N LEU A 59 -16.99 5.18 9.79
CA LEU A 59 -17.33 5.73 11.11
C LEU A 59 -17.05 4.71 12.20
N LEU A 60 -16.50 5.19 13.31
CA LEU A 60 -16.36 4.45 14.56
C LEU A 60 -17.62 4.59 15.38
N PHE A 61 -18.14 3.47 15.85
CA PHE A 61 -19.29 3.42 16.74
C PHE A 61 -18.95 2.56 17.97
N CYS A 62 -19.14 3.14 19.15
CA CYS A 62 -18.96 2.48 20.44
C CYS A 62 -20.11 2.90 21.36
N PRO A 63 -21.06 2.01 21.68
CA PRO A 63 -22.17 2.33 22.58
C PRO A 63 -21.71 2.80 23.97
N ALA A 64 -20.64 2.19 24.49
CA ALA A 64 -20.09 2.54 25.81
C ALA A 64 -19.38 3.90 25.85
N ARG A 65 -18.86 4.39 24.71
CA ARG A 65 -18.07 5.64 24.63
C ARG A 65 -18.43 6.44 23.36
N ILE A 66 -19.70 6.87 23.28
CA ILE A 66 -20.24 7.57 22.12
C ILE A 66 -19.46 8.86 21.83
N ILE A 67 -19.21 9.67 22.86
CA ILE A 67 -18.52 10.97 22.72
C ILE A 67 -17.12 10.78 22.12
N ASP A 68 -16.36 9.79 22.58
CA ASP A 68 -15.01 9.53 22.05
C ASP A 68 -15.04 9.00 20.62
N GLY A 69 -16.03 8.17 20.29
CA GLY A 69 -16.30 7.75 18.91
C GLY A 69 -16.55 8.94 18.00
N LEU A 70 -17.37 9.91 18.44
CA LEU A 70 -17.65 11.15 17.70
C LEU A 70 -16.39 12.00 17.51
N GLU A 71 -15.54 12.13 18.53
CA GLU A 71 -14.29 12.88 18.44
C GLU A 71 -13.31 12.25 17.44
N MET A 72 -13.18 10.92 17.47
CA MET A 72 -12.37 10.19 16.50
C MET A 72 -12.94 10.28 15.08
N ASN A 73 -14.27 10.31 14.93
CA ASN A 73 -14.93 10.52 13.63
C ASN A 73 -14.69 11.92 13.09
N LEU A 74 -14.75 12.96 13.93
CA LEU A 74 -14.44 14.33 13.54
C LEU A 74 -12.96 14.47 13.13
N PHE A 75 -12.05 13.79 13.81
CA PHE A 75 -10.66 13.68 13.37
C PHE A 75 -10.56 13.11 11.95
N MET A 76 -11.25 12.00 11.67
CA MET A 76 -11.26 11.39 10.34
C MET A 76 -11.88 12.32 9.27
N GLU A 77 -12.92 13.06 9.61
CA GLU A 77 -13.50 14.08 8.74
C GLU A 77 -12.48 15.20 8.41
N HIS A 78 -11.77 15.72 9.41
CA HIS A 78 -10.73 16.73 9.21
C HIS A 78 -9.57 16.23 8.34
N ARG A 79 -9.23 14.93 8.44
CA ARG A 79 -8.28 14.27 7.56
C ARG A 79 -8.81 14.19 6.13
N TYR A 80 -10.09 13.84 5.95
CA TYR A 80 -10.73 13.80 4.63
C TYR A 80 -10.78 15.18 3.97
N ARG A 81 -11.20 16.21 4.70
CA ARG A 81 -11.26 17.59 4.17
C ARG A 81 -9.90 18.26 3.97
N GLY A 82 -8.81 17.61 4.39
CA GLY A 82 -7.46 18.19 4.32
C GLY A 82 -7.21 19.30 5.34
N LYS A 83 -8.11 19.54 6.29
CA LYS A 83 -7.97 20.51 7.38
C LYS A 83 -6.84 20.15 8.36
N PHE A 84 -6.49 18.86 8.42
CA PHE A 84 -5.42 18.32 9.25
C PHE A 84 -4.57 17.31 8.48
N LEU A 85 -3.24 17.48 8.51
CA LEU A 85 -2.24 16.64 7.85
C LEU A 85 -2.62 16.23 6.41
N PRO A 86 -2.73 17.19 5.47
CA PRO A 86 -2.99 16.87 4.08
C PRO A 86 -1.85 16.02 3.50
N PRO A 87 -2.13 15.10 2.55
CA PRO A 87 -1.10 14.27 1.94
C PRO A 87 0.06 15.10 1.37
N LYS A 88 1.30 14.70 1.65
CA LYS A 88 2.52 15.32 1.08
C LYS A 88 2.49 15.28 -0.46
N LYS A 89 3.28 16.13 -1.14
CA LYS A 89 3.37 16.18 -2.60
C LYS A 89 3.57 14.76 -3.19
N GLY A 90 2.77 14.41 -4.20
CA GLY A 90 2.75 13.07 -4.81
C GLY A 90 1.86 12.03 -4.10
N GLY A 91 1.40 12.27 -2.87
CA GLY A 91 0.43 11.41 -2.19
C GLY A 91 -0.95 11.45 -2.85
N LYS A 92 -1.69 10.34 -2.82
CA LYS A 92 -3.08 10.31 -3.30
C LYS A 92 -3.94 11.24 -2.45
N ARG A 93 -4.41 12.33 -3.06
CA ARG A 93 -5.36 13.27 -2.46
C ARG A 93 -6.76 12.97 -2.99
N ASN A 94 -7.76 13.18 -2.15
CA ASN A 94 -9.14 13.21 -2.62
C ASN A 94 -9.45 14.55 -3.30
N VAL A 95 -10.67 14.70 -3.80
CA VAL A 95 -11.14 15.92 -4.51
C VAL A 95 -11.06 17.17 -3.61
N ARG A 96 -11.22 17.02 -2.29
CA ARG A 96 -11.13 18.10 -1.30
C ARG A 96 -9.71 18.37 -0.78
N GLY A 97 -8.69 17.72 -1.35
CA GLY A 97 -7.29 17.92 -0.98
C GLY A 97 -6.80 17.15 0.25
N GLY A 98 -7.65 16.36 0.91
CA GLY A 98 -7.29 15.52 2.04
C GLY A 98 -7.04 14.05 1.68
N VAL A 99 -7.07 13.17 2.67
CA VAL A 99 -6.78 11.73 2.49
C VAL A 99 -7.94 10.98 1.83
N THR A 100 -7.61 9.90 1.11
CA THR A 100 -8.62 9.03 0.48
C THR A 100 -9.41 8.20 1.49
N VAL A 101 -10.62 7.76 1.12
CA VAL A 101 -11.47 6.88 1.95
C VAL A 101 -10.74 5.57 2.30
N ASP A 102 -9.94 5.03 1.38
CA ASP A 102 -9.12 3.84 1.65
C ASP A 102 -8.10 4.08 2.78
N THR A 103 -7.47 5.26 2.79
CA THR A 103 -6.54 5.66 3.87
C THR A 103 -7.27 5.83 5.19
N LEU A 104 -8.48 6.43 5.17
CA LEU A 104 -9.32 6.53 6.36
C LEU A 104 -9.71 5.17 6.92
N GLY A 105 -9.94 4.17 6.07
CA GLY A 105 -10.22 2.80 6.53
C GLY A 105 -9.09 2.21 7.39
N GLY A 106 -7.83 2.48 7.03
CA GLY A 106 -6.67 2.08 7.82
C GLY A 106 -6.56 2.84 9.16
N ILE A 107 -6.85 4.14 9.14
CA ILE A 107 -6.90 4.99 10.34
C ILE A 107 -8.01 4.52 11.28
N ALA A 108 -9.23 4.32 10.76
CA ALA A 108 -10.38 3.82 11.49
C ALA A 108 -10.08 2.48 12.17
N ASN A 109 -9.48 1.52 11.47
CA ASN A 109 -9.11 0.23 12.06
C ASN A 109 -8.11 0.37 13.23
N SER A 110 -7.19 1.33 13.13
CA SER A 110 -6.21 1.60 14.19
C SER A 110 -6.87 2.23 15.41
N LEU A 111 -7.73 3.24 15.17
CA LEU A 111 -8.48 3.93 16.20
C LEU A 111 -9.54 3.02 16.86
N ARG A 112 -10.15 2.08 16.12
CA ARG A 112 -11.05 1.06 16.65
C ARG A 112 -10.38 0.28 17.77
N GLY A 113 -9.14 -0.18 17.54
CA GLY A 113 -8.39 -0.93 18.55
C GLY A 113 -8.07 -0.09 19.78
N PHE A 114 -7.83 1.20 19.61
CA PHE A 114 -7.59 2.12 20.71
C PHE A 114 -8.87 2.44 21.49
N LEU A 115 -9.97 2.72 20.80
CA LEU A 115 -11.29 2.99 21.39
C LEU A 115 -11.84 1.79 22.16
N ALA A 116 -11.64 0.57 21.63
CA ALA A 116 -12.02 -0.65 22.34
C ALA A 116 -11.26 -0.78 23.67
N TRP A 117 -9.95 -0.52 23.63
CA TRP A 117 -9.13 -0.52 24.84
C TRP A 117 -9.55 0.57 25.85
N LEU A 118 -9.90 1.78 25.38
CA LEU A 118 -10.42 2.85 26.24
C LEU A 118 -11.74 2.44 26.92
N ALA A 119 -12.63 1.76 26.18
CA ALA A 119 -13.90 1.25 26.70
C ALA A 119 -13.70 0.14 27.74
N GLU A 120 -12.82 -0.83 27.46
CA GLU A 120 -12.53 -1.94 28.37
C GLU A 120 -11.85 -1.49 29.67
N THR A 121 -10.95 -0.50 29.59
CA THR A 121 -10.18 -0.03 30.75
C THR A 121 -10.79 1.20 31.42
N ASN A 122 -11.94 1.68 30.95
CA ASN A 122 -12.59 2.92 31.35
C ASN A 122 -11.62 4.12 31.50
N THR A 123 -10.65 4.23 30.59
CA THR A 123 -9.62 5.28 30.63
C THR A 123 -10.06 6.46 29.79
N ASP A 124 -9.94 7.68 30.29
CA ASP A 124 -10.09 8.89 29.46
C ASP A 124 -8.78 9.17 28.69
N TRP A 125 -8.90 9.36 27.38
CA TRP A 125 -7.77 9.70 26.52
C TRP A 125 -7.32 11.16 26.69
N ARG A 126 -8.16 12.03 27.26
CA ARG A 126 -7.85 13.44 27.56
C ARG A 126 -7.00 13.61 28.81
N GLU A 127 -6.88 12.57 29.63
CA GLU A 127 -6.06 12.56 30.85
C GLU A 127 -4.56 12.60 30.50
N VAL A 128 -4.05 13.81 30.29
CA VAL A 128 -2.62 14.10 30.08
C VAL A 128 -2.03 14.77 31.34
N TYR A 129 -2.20 14.13 32.50
CA TYR A 129 -1.90 14.68 33.84
C TYR A 129 -0.55 15.40 33.94
N ALA A 130 -0.57 16.61 34.51
CA ALA A 130 0.53 17.57 34.69
C ALA A 130 1.67 17.18 35.65
N VAL A 131 1.76 15.94 36.12
CA VAL A 131 2.58 15.62 37.30
C VAL A 131 3.95 15.07 36.92
N ALA A 132 4.90 16.00 36.80
CA ALA A 132 6.36 15.81 36.65
C ALA A 132 6.84 15.00 35.41
N ASP A 133 7.87 15.53 34.74
CA ASP A 133 8.59 14.90 33.61
C ASP A 133 9.43 13.67 34.05
N SER A 134 8.87 12.81 34.88
CA SER A 134 9.48 11.53 35.21
C SER A 134 9.10 10.48 34.16
N GLU A 135 10.06 9.64 33.79
CA GLU A 135 9.82 8.55 32.83
C GLU A 135 8.74 7.58 33.32
N LYS A 136 8.60 7.42 34.64
CA LYS A 136 7.55 6.61 35.28
C LYS A 136 6.15 7.21 35.10
N ALA A 137 6.00 8.54 35.15
CA ALA A 137 4.72 9.20 34.93
C ALA A 137 4.25 9.07 33.46
N LYS A 138 5.18 9.09 32.49
CA LYS A 138 4.84 8.88 31.07
C LYS A 138 4.23 7.51 30.81
N GLU A 139 4.67 6.48 31.52
CA GLU A 139 4.13 5.12 31.35
C GLU A 139 2.65 4.99 31.75
N TRP A 140 2.15 5.89 32.60
CA TRP A 140 0.75 5.94 33.02
C TRP A 140 -0.16 6.60 31.99
N LEU A 141 0.39 7.35 31.03
CA LEU A 141 -0.40 8.04 30.02
C LEU A 141 -1.09 7.03 29.08
N PRO A 142 -2.33 7.31 28.64
CA PRO A 142 -3.12 6.36 27.86
C PRO A 142 -2.40 5.80 26.61
N PRO A 143 -1.65 6.60 25.82
CA PRO A 143 -0.92 6.07 24.66
C PRO A 143 0.19 5.07 25.01
N TYR A 144 0.84 5.23 26.16
CA TYR A 144 1.93 4.33 26.60
C TYR A 144 1.37 3.04 27.19
N ARG A 145 0.24 3.12 27.91
CA ARG A 145 -0.50 1.93 28.34
C ARG A 145 -0.97 1.12 27.13
N TYR A 146 -1.53 1.77 26.12
CA TYR A 146 -1.90 1.09 24.87
C TYR A 146 -0.69 0.52 24.12
N ARG A 147 0.45 1.22 24.11
CA ARG A 147 1.72 0.69 23.56
C ARG A 147 2.13 -0.61 24.26
N LYS A 148 1.97 -0.74 25.58
CA LYS A 148 2.25 -2.00 26.30
C LYS A 148 1.35 -3.13 25.80
N VAL A 149 0.04 -2.87 25.61
CA VAL A 149 -0.90 -3.84 25.02
C VAL A 149 -0.47 -4.27 23.62
N LEU A 150 -0.06 -3.32 22.76
CA LEU A 150 0.45 -3.65 21.43
C LEU A 150 1.75 -4.48 21.47
N ILE A 151 2.64 -4.21 22.42
CA ILE A 151 3.88 -4.99 22.60
C ILE A 151 3.53 -6.44 22.98
N GLU A 152 2.57 -6.66 23.87
CA GLU A 152 2.14 -8.03 24.21
C GLU A 152 1.53 -8.75 23.02
N ARG A 153 0.75 -8.06 22.18
CA ARG A 153 0.23 -8.64 20.92
C ARG A 153 1.33 -8.96 19.91
N VAL A 154 2.40 -8.15 19.85
CA VAL A 154 3.57 -8.45 19.01
C VAL A 154 4.32 -9.67 19.54
N LYS A 155 4.47 -9.81 20.87
CA LYS A 155 5.12 -10.99 21.48
C LYS A 155 4.34 -12.28 21.23
N ARG A 156 3.01 -12.20 21.16
CA ARG A 156 2.12 -13.31 20.82
C ARG A 156 2.05 -13.62 19.32
N GLU A 157 2.76 -12.83 18.49
CA GLU A 157 2.73 -12.91 17.03
C GLU A 157 1.35 -12.64 16.39
N ASP A 158 0.42 -12.03 17.13
CA ASP A 158 -0.91 -11.63 16.61
C ASP A 158 -0.80 -10.52 15.55
N ILE A 159 0.19 -9.64 15.71
CA ILE A 159 0.44 -8.50 14.82
C ILE A 159 1.95 -8.30 14.61
N SER A 160 2.34 -7.88 13.42
CA SER A 160 3.73 -7.50 13.16
C SER A 160 4.09 -6.19 13.88
N ARG A 161 5.38 -6.01 14.17
CA ARG A 161 5.87 -4.78 14.79
C ARG A 161 5.57 -3.54 13.95
N ASP A 162 5.65 -3.66 12.64
CA ASP A 162 5.37 -2.55 11.72
C ASP A 162 3.88 -2.18 11.71
N THR A 163 2.99 -3.17 11.81
CA THR A 163 1.55 -2.95 12.00
C THR A 163 1.26 -2.25 13.33
N ALA A 164 1.91 -2.69 14.41
CA ALA A 164 1.75 -2.07 15.72
C ALA A 164 2.27 -0.61 15.74
N ASN A 165 3.41 -0.33 15.10
CA ASN A 165 3.92 1.03 14.94
C ASN A 165 3.03 1.91 14.04
N LEU A 166 2.38 1.32 13.02
CA LEU A 166 1.37 2.01 12.21
C LEU A 166 0.18 2.45 13.08
N TYR A 167 -0.31 1.56 13.95
CA TYR A 167 -1.40 1.90 14.89
C TYR A 167 -1.00 3.04 15.83
N LEU A 168 0.20 2.97 16.42
CA LEU A 168 0.71 4.06 17.26
C LEU A 168 0.90 5.37 16.48
N SER A 169 1.28 5.30 15.20
CA SER A 169 1.39 6.49 14.35
C SER A 169 0.04 7.17 14.14
N HIS A 170 -1.05 6.41 13.93
CA HIS A 170 -2.39 6.98 13.81
C HIS A 170 -2.88 7.56 15.13
N ILE A 171 -2.60 6.92 16.26
CA ILE A 171 -2.92 7.44 17.59
C ILE A 171 -2.14 8.73 17.84
N ARG A 172 -0.85 8.79 17.49
CA ARG A 172 -0.05 10.01 17.57
C ARG A 172 -0.70 11.17 16.80
N GLN A 173 -1.10 10.91 15.56
CA GLN A 173 -1.79 11.89 14.71
C GLN A 173 -3.13 12.34 15.30
N PHE A 174 -3.86 11.47 16.00
CA PHE A 174 -5.08 11.82 16.71
C PHE A 174 -4.81 12.78 17.88
N TYR A 175 -3.79 12.52 18.70
CA TYR A 175 -3.40 13.45 19.78
C TYR A 175 -2.87 14.79 19.25
N GLU A 176 -2.12 14.80 18.14
CA GLU A 176 -1.72 16.04 17.49
C GLU A 176 -2.91 16.86 16.99
N TRP A 177 -3.94 16.19 16.45
CA TRP A 177 -5.18 16.84 16.07
C TRP A 177 -5.95 17.37 17.28
N ALA A 178 -5.99 16.61 18.37
CA ALA A 178 -6.62 17.03 19.61
C ALA A 178 -5.95 18.30 20.18
N LEU A 179 -4.62 18.39 20.13
CA LEU A 179 -3.89 19.61 20.51
C LEU A 179 -4.24 20.78 19.59
N LYS A 180 -4.19 20.59 18.26
CA LYS A 180 -4.48 21.66 17.29
C LYS A 180 -5.89 22.23 17.46
N THR A 181 -6.83 21.38 17.87
CA THR A 181 -8.23 21.75 18.09
C THR A 181 -8.55 22.11 19.54
N ARG A 182 -7.53 22.25 20.40
CA ARG A 182 -7.62 22.65 21.82
C ARG A 182 -8.48 21.72 22.70
N ARG A 183 -8.54 20.43 22.36
CA ARG A 183 -9.18 19.39 23.19
C ARG A 183 -8.29 18.91 24.33
N ILE A 184 -6.98 19.05 24.15
CA ILE A 184 -5.95 18.78 25.15
C ILE A 184 -4.97 19.95 25.14
N GLU A 185 -4.35 20.21 26.29
CA GLU A 185 -3.40 21.32 26.46
C GLU A 185 -2.00 20.97 25.96
N ARG A 186 -1.63 19.69 26.06
CA ARG A 186 -0.29 19.19 25.74
C ARG A 186 -0.33 17.78 25.16
N ILE A 187 0.67 17.45 24.36
CA ILE A 187 0.83 16.08 23.83
C ILE A 187 1.52 15.18 24.86
N PRO A 188 1.14 13.89 24.93
CA PRO A 188 1.71 12.94 25.90
C PRO A 188 3.10 12.41 25.54
N PHE A 189 3.61 12.70 24.33
CA PHE A 189 4.86 12.17 23.79
C PHE A 189 5.82 13.29 23.38
N THR A 190 7.10 12.96 23.33
CA THR A 190 8.17 13.90 22.98
C THR A 190 8.73 13.61 21.59
N TYR A 191 9.12 14.67 20.88
CA TYR A 191 9.81 14.57 19.60
C TYR A 191 11.30 14.80 19.77
N SER A 192 12.09 13.80 19.41
CA SER A 192 13.54 13.90 19.33
C SER A 192 13.98 13.91 17.87
N ARG A 193 15.02 14.70 17.57
CA ARG A 193 15.68 14.66 16.26
C ARG A 193 16.88 13.75 16.39
N ILE A 194 16.80 12.57 15.79
CA ILE A 194 17.94 11.65 15.74
C ILE A 194 18.64 11.88 14.40
N ALA A 195 19.91 12.28 14.49
CA ALA A 195 20.80 12.29 13.34
C ALA A 195 21.18 10.85 13.00
N ILE A 196 20.56 10.29 11.95
CA ILE A 196 21.03 9.00 11.46
C ILE A 196 22.25 9.28 10.60
N LYS A 197 23.43 8.93 11.14
CA LYS A 197 24.65 8.84 10.32
C LYS A 197 24.39 7.77 9.26
N LYS A 198 24.30 8.19 8.00
CA LYS A 198 24.40 7.24 6.90
C LYS A 198 25.79 6.58 7.03
N PRO A 199 25.90 5.24 7.07
CA PRO A 199 27.21 4.61 6.97
C PRO A 199 27.84 5.10 5.66
N ARG A 200 29.09 5.58 5.71
CA ARG A 200 29.87 5.82 4.50
C ARG A 200 29.91 4.50 3.74
N LYS A 201 29.38 4.52 2.53
CA LYS A 201 29.56 3.42 1.60
C LYS A 201 30.81 3.77 0.81
N ASP A 202 31.96 3.37 1.34
CA ASP A 202 33.23 3.47 0.64
C ASP A 202 33.28 2.38 -0.45
N GLY A 203 32.33 2.43 -1.39
CA GLY A 203 32.39 1.72 -2.65
C GLY A 203 32.59 2.76 -3.73
N ASP A 204 33.54 2.49 -4.63
CA ASP A 204 33.99 3.32 -5.77
C ASP A 204 32.85 3.97 -6.61
N PHE A 205 31.63 3.44 -6.48
CA PHE A 205 30.45 3.80 -7.24
C PHE A 205 29.59 4.94 -6.63
N ASP A 206 29.59 5.14 -5.31
CA ASP A 206 28.76 6.19 -4.68
C ASP A 206 29.27 7.61 -4.98
N LEU A 207 30.50 7.72 -5.51
CA LEU A 207 31.10 8.98 -5.98
C LEU A 207 30.49 9.49 -7.30
N LEU A 208 29.92 8.62 -8.14
CA LEU A 208 29.41 8.99 -9.46
C LEU A 208 27.94 9.45 -9.44
N PHE A 209 27.19 9.10 -8.40
CA PHE A 209 25.75 9.41 -8.28
C PHE A 209 25.43 10.34 -7.11
N SER A 210 26.42 10.74 -6.32
CA SER A 210 26.27 11.79 -5.31
C SER A 210 26.65 13.13 -5.94
N THR A 211 25.64 13.93 -6.28
CA THR A 211 25.86 15.39 -6.39
C THR A 211 26.47 15.83 -5.06
N PHE A 212 27.65 16.46 -5.08
CA PHE A 212 28.40 16.96 -3.92
C PHE A 212 27.62 18.03 -3.12
N GLN A 213 26.46 17.67 -2.58
CA GLN A 213 25.86 18.36 -1.47
C GLN A 213 26.31 17.58 -0.24
N ASP A 214 27.08 18.25 0.63
CA ASP A 214 27.37 17.81 2.00
C ASP A 214 26.25 16.91 2.51
N GLU A 215 26.53 15.61 2.64
CA GLU A 215 25.55 14.62 3.06
C GLU A 215 25.23 14.86 4.54
N LYS A 216 24.46 15.90 4.80
CA LYS A 216 23.93 16.24 6.11
C LYS A 216 23.19 15.01 6.60
N ALA A 217 23.56 14.56 7.80
CA ALA A 217 22.92 13.43 8.46
C ALA A 217 21.39 13.58 8.31
N LEU A 218 20.72 12.50 7.89
CA LEU A 218 19.28 12.53 7.71
C LEU A 218 18.66 12.75 9.09
N MET A 219 18.18 13.97 9.33
CA MET A 219 17.54 14.34 10.58
C MET A 219 16.14 13.76 10.56
N ILE A 220 15.96 12.60 11.19
CA ILE A 220 14.64 11.99 11.36
C ILE A 220 14.05 12.49 12.67
N GLN A 221 12.87 13.09 12.59
CA GLN A 221 12.05 13.35 13.77
C GLN A 221 11.43 12.02 14.21
N THR A 222 11.86 11.53 15.36
CA THR A 222 11.33 10.32 15.99
C THR A 222 10.54 10.70 17.23
N SER A 223 9.56 9.89 17.58
CA SER A 223 8.85 9.99 18.86
C SER A 223 9.25 8.82 19.75
N ASP A 224 9.32 9.11 21.04
CA ASP A 224 9.47 8.13 22.12
C ASP A 224 8.32 7.10 22.19
N LEU A 225 7.15 7.42 21.64
CA LEU A 225 6.02 6.50 21.43
C LEU A 225 6.25 5.63 20.18
N THR A 226 7.27 4.77 20.21
CA THR A 226 7.57 3.78 19.17
C THR A 226 7.97 2.44 19.78
N ILE A 227 7.62 1.32 19.15
CA ILE A 227 7.99 -0.01 19.66
C ILE A 227 9.46 -0.30 19.29
N PRO A 228 10.36 -0.59 20.26
CA PRO A 228 11.79 -0.79 19.99
C PRO A 228 12.10 -1.99 19.08
N LYS A 229 13.26 -1.97 18.41
CA LYS A 229 13.70 -3.01 17.45
C LYS A 229 13.88 -4.41 18.06
N LYS A 230 14.05 -4.52 19.37
CA LYS A 230 14.18 -5.79 20.10
C LYS A 230 12.95 -6.70 20.00
N TYR A 231 11.78 -6.14 19.66
CA TYR A 231 10.54 -6.89 19.46
C TYR A 231 10.29 -7.24 17.97
N LYS A 232 11.33 -7.22 17.14
CA LYS A 232 11.23 -7.83 15.81
C LYS A 232 11.17 -9.34 15.97
N SER A 233 10.21 -9.99 15.32
CA SER A 233 10.20 -11.45 15.19
C SER A 233 11.49 -11.91 14.49
N LYS A 234 11.89 -13.17 14.68
CA LYS A 234 13.05 -13.74 13.96
C LYS A 234 12.88 -13.65 12.44
N ASN A 235 11.64 -13.74 11.94
CA ASN A 235 11.29 -13.53 10.54
C ASN A 235 11.43 -12.06 10.10
N ASP A 236 11.10 -11.07 10.95
CA ASP A 236 11.32 -9.63 10.68
C ASP A 236 12.80 -9.19 10.81
N ALA A 237 13.61 -9.95 11.54
CA ALA A 237 15.03 -9.69 11.78
C ALA A 237 15.90 -10.04 10.57
N LEU A 238 15.52 -11.06 9.80
CA LEU A 238 16.08 -11.39 8.48
C LEU A 238 15.68 -10.38 7.38
N GLY A 239 14.89 -9.36 7.75
CA GLY A 239 14.10 -8.56 6.81
C GLY A 239 12.93 -9.40 6.30
N GLU A 240 11.85 -8.77 5.82
CA GLU A 240 10.89 -9.43 4.91
C GLU A 240 11.72 -10.25 3.92
N ALA A 241 11.78 -11.58 4.15
CA ALA A 241 12.60 -12.44 3.34
C ALA A 241 12.02 -12.32 1.94
N LEU A 242 12.85 -11.97 0.97
CA LEU A 242 12.41 -12.03 -0.41
C LEU A 242 12.03 -13.49 -0.66
N THR A 243 10.76 -13.74 -0.94
CA THR A 243 10.21 -15.06 -1.26
C THR A 243 9.83 -15.08 -2.74
N PRO A 244 10.82 -15.02 -3.66
CA PRO A 244 10.50 -15.21 -5.07
C PRO A 244 9.92 -16.61 -5.28
N TYR A 245 9.08 -16.74 -6.29
CA TYR A 245 8.49 -18.01 -6.68
C TYR A 245 9.56 -18.95 -7.25
N THR A 246 9.42 -20.24 -6.97
CA THR A 246 10.13 -21.30 -7.72
C THR A 246 9.43 -21.61 -9.05
N ALA A 247 10.08 -22.36 -9.95
CA ALA A 247 9.47 -22.78 -11.22
C ALA A 247 8.19 -23.61 -10.97
N ALA A 248 8.25 -24.53 -10.02
CA ALA A 248 7.10 -25.36 -9.63
C ALA A 248 5.95 -24.50 -9.07
N GLU A 249 6.25 -23.53 -8.21
CA GLU A 249 5.23 -22.63 -7.65
C GLU A 249 4.60 -21.72 -8.72
N LEU A 250 5.39 -21.22 -9.69
CA LEU A 250 4.87 -20.45 -10.83
C LEU A 250 3.93 -21.30 -11.67
N ARG A 251 4.30 -22.55 -11.93
CA ARG A 251 3.45 -23.49 -12.67
C ARG A 251 2.13 -23.71 -11.97
N VAL A 252 2.15 -24.01 -10.67
CA VAL A 252 0.94 -24.14 -9.84
C VAL A 252 0.10 -22.87 -9.87
N PHE A 253 0.74 -21.70 -9.83
CA PHE A 253 0.06 -20.41 -9.87
C PHE A 253 -0.68 -20.18 -11.20
N PHE A 254 -0.01 -20.34 -12.34
CA PHE A 254 -0.63 -20.12 -13.65
C PHE A 254 -1.56 -21.26 -14.09
N ASP A 255 -1.34 -22.50 -13.65
CA ASP A 255 -2.19 -23.65 -13.96
C ASP A 255 -3.50 -23.68 -13.16
N SER A 256 -3.61 -22.84 -12.12
CA SER A 256 -4.85 -22.69 -11.33
C SER A 256 -6.04 -22.28 -12.19
N LYS A 257 -7.23 -22.80 -11.86
CA LYS A 257 -8.47 -22.50 -12.60
C LYS A 257 -8.77 -21.00 -12.55
N TYR A 258 -8.46 -20.36 -11.42
CA TYR A 258 -8.59 -18.92 -11.29
C TYR A 258 -7.74 -18.17 -12.33
N MET A 259 -6.46 -18.53 -12.49
CA MET A 259 -5.51 -17.80 -13.34
C MET A 259 -5.63 -18.12 -14.83
N GLN A 260 -6.25 -19.24 -15.20
CA GLN A 260 -6.47 -19.63 -16.61
C GLN A 260 -7.44 -18.71 -17.37
N LEU A 261 -8.19 -17.83 -16.70
CA LEU A 261 -8.94 -16.78 -17.40
C LEU A 261 -7.99 -15.75 -18.02
N GLU A 262 -8.25 -15.39 -19.28
CA GLU A 262 -7.40 -14.51 -20.11
C GLU A 262 -6.96 -13.24 -19.37
N ASN A 263 -7.89 -12.53 -18.74
CA ASN A 263 -7.60 -11.30 -18.00
C ASN A 263 -6.70 -11.53 -16.77
N ARG A 264 -6.92 -12.61 -16.01
CA ARG A 264 -6.20 -12.90 -14.78
C ARG A 264 -4.80 -13.41 -15.08
N LYS A 265 -4.64 -14.23 -16.11
CA LYS A 265 -3.34 -14.65 -16.64
C LYS A 265 -2.46 -13.45 -16.94
N LEU A 266 -3.00 -12.47 -17.68
CA LEU A 266 -2.30 -11.21 -17.98
C LEU A 266 -1.92 -10.41 -16.74
N TRP A 267 -2.71 -10.43 -15.65
CA TRP A 267 -2.31 -9.80 -14.40
C TRP A 267 -1.04 -10.42 -13.82
N GLY A 268 -0.99 -11.76 -13.80
CA GLY A 268 0.17 -12.52 -13.34
C GLY A 268 1.39 -12.27 -14.24
N GLU A 269 1.21 -12.33 -15.55
CA GLU A 269 2.29 -12.11 -16.52
C GLU A 269 2.88 -10.70 -16.45
N LEU A 270 2.05 -9.66 -16.28
CA LEU A 270 2.52 -8.29 -16.05
C LEU A 270 3.29 -8.14 -14.73
N GLY A 271 2.85 -8.84 -13.68
CA GLY A 271 3.57 -8.90 -12.40
C GLY A 271 4.93 -9.58 -12.52
N LEU A 272 5.00 -10.67 -13.29
CA LEU A 272 6.17 -11.53 -13.41
C LEU A 272 7.19 -11.06 -14.46
N ALA A 273 6.74 -10.59 -15.62
CA ALA A 273 7.62 -10.22 -16.74
C ALA A 273 8.02 -8.74 -16.73
N CYS A 274 7.24 -7.87 -16.08
CA CYS A 274 7.51 -6.43 -15.99
C CYS A 274 7.68 -5.94 -14.54
N GLY A 275 7.55 -6.83 -13.56
CA GLY A 275 7.65 -6.48 -12.14
C GLY A 275 6.54 -5.54 -11.66
N LEU A 276 5.37 -5.49 -12.32
CA LEU A 276 4.34 -4.51 -11.96
C LEU A 276 3.72 -4.76 -10.58
N ARG A 277 3.47 -3.70 -9.82
CA ARG A 277 2.67 -3.77 -8.59
C ARG A 277 1.19 -3.97 -8.95
N ALA A 278 0.40 -4.56 -8.05
CA ALA A 278 -1.04 -4.75 -8.26
C ALA A 278 -1.79 -3.45 -8.64
N MET A 279 -1.39 -2.30 -8.06
CA MET A 279 -1.98 -1.00 -8.44
C MET A 279 -1.60 -0.56 -9.86
N GLU A 280 -0.38 -0.87 -10.30
CA GLU A 280 0.12 -0.52 -11.63
C GLU A 280 -0.54 -1.40 -12.69
N VAL A 281 -0.77 -2.69 -12.39
CA VAL A 281 -1.56 -3.59 -13.23
C VAL A 281 -3.02 -3.10 -13.31
N ALA A 282 -3.63 -2.75 -12.18
CA ALA A 282 -5.03 -2.27 -12.14
C ALA A 282 -5.25 -1.00 -12.98
N GLY A 283 -4.28 -0.09 -12.94
CA GLY A 283 -4.28 1.17 -13.67
C GLY A 283 -3.53 1.12 -15.00
N PHE A 284 -3.18 -0.08 -15.50
CA PHE A 284 -2.37 -0.22 -16.70
C PHE A 284 -3.14 0.39 -17.88
N PRO A 285 -2.59 1.42 -18.55
CA PRO A 285 -3.33 2.18 -19.53
C PRO A 285 -3.28 1.48 -20.90
N GLU A 286 -4.38 1.58 -21.65
CA GLU A 286 -4.54 0.81 -22.89
C GLU A 286 -3.80 1.39 -24.11
N ASP A 287 -3.37 2.64 -24.03
CA ASP A 287 -2.63 3.36 -25.06
C ASP A 287 -1.20 2.84 -25.21
N ILE A 288 -0.64 2.25 -24.15
CA ILE A 288 0.64 1.54 -24.16
C ILE A 288 0.57 0.27 -25.03
N VAL A 289 -0.62 -0.32 -25.17
CA VAL A 289 -0.79 -1.59 -25.88
C VAL A 289 -0.91 -1.33 -27.38
N VAL A 290 0.13 -1.74 -28.11
CA VAL A 290 0.29 -1.57 -29.55
C VAL A 290 0.34 -2.93 -30.25
N ASP A 291 0.04 -2.96 -31.54
CA ASP A 291 0.15 -4.18 -32.34
C ASP A 291 1.63 -4.52 -32.57
N PRO A 292 2.15 -5.63 -32.01
CA PRO A 292 3.54 -6.00 -32.22
C PRO A 292 3.83 -6.45 -33.65
N VAL A 293 2.82 -6.80 -34.47
CA VAL A 293 3.03 -7.21 -35.86
C VAL A 293 3.47 -6.04 -36.73
N LEU A 294 3.07 -4.81 -36.37
CA LEU A 294 3.39 -3.59 -37.12
C LEU A 294 4.81 -3.07 -36.87
N THR A 295 5.63 -3.76 -36.08
CA THR A 295 6.98 -3.30 -35.75
C THR A 295 7.90 -4.48 -35.52
N ASP A 296 9.16 -4.40 -35.94
CA ASP A 296 10.17 -5.43 -35.70
C ASP A 296 10.79 -5.37 -34.29
N LYS A 297 10.23 -4.56 -33.39
CA LYS A 297 10.69 -4.44 -32.00
C LYS A 297 10.43 -5.75 -31.23
N THR A 298 11.47 -6.25 -30.57
CA THR A 298 11.40 -7.40 -29.66
C THR A 298 10.98 -6.98 -28.25
N VAL A 299 11.24 -5.71 -27.89
CA VAL A 299 10.94 -5.13 -26.58
C VAL A 299 10.28 -3.77 -26.77
N PHE A 300 9.21 -3.53 -26.01
CA PHE A 300 8.48 -2.28 -25.99
C PHE A 300 8.76 -1.53 -24.70
N GLU A 301 9.25 -0.29 -24.83
CA GLU A 301 9.41 0.62 -23.68
C GLU A 301 8.10 1.35 -23.41
N ALA A 302 7.70 1.42 -22.15
CA ALA A 302 6.52 2.18 -21.76
C ALA A 302 6.74 2.90 -20.43
N THR A 303 6.11 4.07 -20.27
CA THR A 303 6.14 4.83 -19.02
C THR A 303 4.83 4.62 -18.26
N ILE A 304 4.94 4.19 -17.01
CA ILE A 304 3.80 3.98 -16.12
C ILE A 304 3.87 4.87 -14.88
N LEU A 305 2.71 5.21 -14.34
CA LEU A 305 2.59 5.95 -13.09
C LEU A 305 2.63 4.97 -11.89
N GLY A 306 3.74 5.02 -11.15
CA GLY A 306 3.96 4.23 -9.95
C GLY A 306 3.44 4.88 -8.67
N LYS A 307 3.88 4.32 -7.53
CA LYS A 307 3.54 4.85 -6.19
C LYS A 307 3.99 6.32 -6.08
N PHE A 308 3.15 7.14 -5.44
CA PHE A 308 3.35 8.59 -5.30
C PHE A 308 3.37 9.39 -6.61
N ASN A 309 2.72 8.87 -7.65
CA ASN A 309 2.67 9.51 -8.98
C ASN A 309 4.06 9.69 -9.61
N LYS A 310 4.98 8.78 -9.29
CA LYS A 310 6.32 8.75 -9.86
C LYS A 310 6.29 7.93 -11.14
N GLU A 311 6.70 8.54 -12.24
CA GLU A 311 6.84 7.84 -13.50
C GLU A 311 8.04 6.90 -13.44
N ARG A 312 7.89 5.69 -13.98
CA ARG A 312 9.03 4.83 -14.27
C ARG A 312 8.84 4.16 -15.62
N LYS A 313 9.97 3.88 -16.27
CA LYS A 313 10.01 3.10 -17.49
C LYS A 313 9.91 1.62 -17.16
N ILE A 314 9.18 0.88 -17.98
CA ILE A 314 9.07 -0.57 -17.96
C ILE A 314 9.39 -1.11 -19.34
N LEU A 315 9.80 -2.37 -19.38
CA LEU A 315 10.09 -3.11 -20.60
C LEU A 315 9.08 -4.22 -20.73
N ILE A 316 8.39 -4.28 -21.87
CA ILE A 316 7.36 -5.28 -22.17
C ILE A 316 7.88 -6.16 -23.30
N PRO A 317 8.12 -7.46 -23.06
CA PRO A 317 8.53 -8.40 -24.11
C PRO A 317 7.46 -8.54 -25.21
N ARG A 318 7.88 -8.82 -26.44
CA ARG A 318 6.99 -8.97 -27.61
C ARG A 318 5.87 -9.99 -27.40
N PHE A 319 6.17 -11.14 -26.78
CA PHE A 319 5.16 -12.16 -26.52
C PHE A 319 4.02 -11.64 -25.62
N LEU A 320 4.37 -10.86 -24.59
CA LEU A 320 3.39 -10.27 -23.68
C LEU A 320 2.63 -9.13 -24.35
N MET A 321 3.31 -8.31 -25.15
CA MET A 321 2.64 -7.26 -25.94
C MET A 321 1.59 -7.85 -26.89
N LYS A 322 1.90 -9.00 -27.51
CA LYS A 322 0.95 -9.75 -28.34
C LYS A 322 -0.30 -10.17 -27.55
N SER A 323 -0.12 -10.84 -26.41
CA SER A 323 -1.25 -11.25 -25.56
C SER A 323 -2.07 -10.05 -25.06
N LEU A 324 -1.42 -8.92 -24.73
CA LEU A 324 -2.11 -7.69 -24.34
C LEU A 324 -2.93 -7.09 -25.50
N TRP A 325 -2.39 -7.11 -26.71
CA TRP A 325 -3.06 -6.62 -27.92
C TRP A 325 -4.27 -7.49 -28.30
N GLU A 326 -4.12 -8.81 -28.24
CA GLU A 326 -5.22 -9.77 -28.44
C GLU A 326 -6.34 -9.52 -27.42
N PHE A 327 -6.01 -9.42 -26.14
CA PHE A 327 -6.98 -9.11 -25.09
C PHE A 327 -7.64 -7.75 -25.27
N LYS A 328 -6.89 -6.72 -25.65
CA LYS A 328 -7.41 -5.38 -25.97
C LYS A 328 -8.51 -5.46 -27.03
N ASN A 329 -8.33 -6.31 -28.04
CA ASN A 329 -9.28 -6.46 -29.13
C ASN A 329 -10.33 -7.58 -28.91
N SER A 330 -10.33 -8.23 -27.74
CA SER A 330 -11.31 -9.26 -27.41
C SER A 330 -12.75 -8.69 -27.35
N PRO A 331 -13.78 -9.45 -27.76
CA PRO A 331 -15.17 -9.00 -27.73
C PRO A 331 -15.63 -8.59 -26.32
N GLU A 332 -15.19 -9.30 -25.28
CA GLU A 332 -15.55 -9.00 -23.90
C GLU A 332 -14.94 -7.66 -23.45
N ARG A 333 -13.67 -7.41 -23.78
CA ARG A 333 -13.00 -6.14 -23.47
C ARG A 333 -13.70 -5.00 -24.21
N LEU A 334 -13.95 -5.12 -25.51
CA LEU A 334 -14.59 -4.06 -26.30
C LEU A 334 -15.96 -3.66 -25.75
N ARG A 335 -16.77 -4.64 -25.30
CA ARG A 335 -18.05 -4.36 -24.60
C ARG A 335 -17.86 -3.57 -23.30
N ARG A 336 -16.85 -3.90 -22.50
CA ARG A 336 -16.53 -3.16 -21.25
C ARG A 336 -16.00 -1.77 -21.53
N ALA A 337 -15.22 -1.61 -22.59
CA ALA A 337 -14.71 -0.34 -23.09
C ALA A 337 -15.85 0.62 -23.48
N ALA A 338 -16.85 0.14 -24.22
CA ALA A 338 -18.03 0.94 -24.54
C ALA A 338 -18.78 1.44 -23.28
N LYS A 339 -18.90 0.60 -22.24
CA LYS A 339 -19.48 1.02 -20.95
C LYS A 339 -18.63 2.08 -20.25
N TRP A 340 -17.30 1.97 -20.30
CA TRP A 340 -16.42 3.00 -19.74
C TRP A 340 -16.64 4.35 -20.43
N ASP A 341 -16.71 4.34 -21.76
CA ASP A 341 -16.88 5.55 -22.57
C ASP A 341 -18.21 6.25 -22.25
N LEU A 342 -19.28 5.48 -22.04
CA LEU A 342 -20.59 5.98 -21.56
C LEU A 342 -20.51 6.61 -20.17
N LEU A 343 -19.72 6.05 -19.25
CA LEU A 343 -19.64 6.49 -17.86
C LEU A 343 -18.68 7.66 -17.61
N LYS A 344 -17.60 7.75 -18.38
CA LYS A 344 -16.46 8.66 -18.12
C LYS A 344 -16.17 9.63 -19.26
N GLY A 345 -16.80 9.44 -20.42
CA GLY A 345 -16.52 10.16 -21.67
C GLY A 345 -15.30 9.59 -22.40
N SER A 346 -15.29 9.71 -23.73
CA SER A 346 -14.23 9.22 -24.62
C SER A 346 -12.89 9.95 -24.46
N GLY A 347 -12.87 11.13 -23.85
CA GLY A 347 -11.66 11.94 -23.67
C GLY A 347 -10.75 11.55 -22.51
N LYS A 348 -11.12 10.57 -21.67
CA LYS A 348 -10.30 10.14 -20.53
C LYS A 348 -9.46 8.91 -20.86
N ARG A 349 -8.19 8.92 -20.43
CA ARG A 349 -7.27 7.78 -20.56
C ARG A 349 -7.86 6.54 -19.88
N ARG A 350 -8.21 5.54 -20.67
CA ARG A 350 -8.90 4.32 -20.23
C ARG A 350 -7.91 3.26 -19.75
N PRO A 351 -8.16 2.60 -18.62
CA PRO A 351 -7.35 1.46 -18.20
C PRO A 351 -7.68 0.23 -19.07
N LEU A 352 -6.67 -0.58 -19.36
CA LEU A 352 -6.79 -1.81 -20.13
C LEU A 352 -7.74 -2.81 -19.46
N PHE A 353 -7.63 -2.95 -18.14
CA PHE A 353 -8.43 -3.90 -17.37
C PHE A 353 -9.67 -3.23 -16.75
N LEU A 354 -10.83 -3.62 -17.26
CA LEU A 354 -12.13 -3.12 -16.85
C LEU A 354 -12.95 -4.22 -16.15
N ASN A 355 -13.78 -3.81 -15.19
CA ASN A 355 -14.75 -4.67 -14.52
C ASN A 355 -16.05 -4.80 -15.35
N ARG A 356 -16.97 -5.66 -14.91
CA ARG A 356 -18.25 -5.94 -15.61
C ARG A 356 -19.15 -4.71 -15.75
N SER A 357 -19.03 -3.75 -14.84
CA SER A 357 -19.77 -2.49 -14.83
C SER A 357 -19.12 -1.41 -15.70
N GLY A 358 -17.99 -1.70 -16.36
CA GLY A 358 -17.27 -0.71 -17.17
C GLY A 358 -16.41 0.26 -16.38
N GLY A 359 -16.16 0.01 -15.08
CA GLY A 359 -15.17 0.75 -14.29
C GLY A 359 -13.79 0.07 -14.30
N GLY A 360 -12.74 0.77 -13.84
CA GLY A 360 -11.42 0.15 -13.65
C GLY A 360 -11.44 -0.96 -12.61
N ILE A 361 -10.58 -1.96 -12.78
CA ILE A 361 -10.39 -3.01 -11.77
C ILE A 361 -9.76 -2.43 -10.50
N LYS A 362 -10.18 -2.92 -9.34
CA LYS A 362 -9.58 -2.52 -8.06
C LYS A 362 -8.27 -3.28 -7.86
N SER A 363 -7.22 -2.59 -7.40
CA SER A 363 -5.94 -3.25 -7.06
C SER A 363 -6.09 -4.44 -6.11
N LYS A 364 -7.07 -4.39 -5.19
CA LYS A 364 -7.35 -5.49 -4.27
C LYS A 364 -7.75 -6.78 -4.99
N SER A 365 -8.45 -6.69 -6.12
CA SER A 365 -8.82 -7.87 -6.93
C SER A 365 -7.58 -8.59 -7.49
N ILE A 366 -6.54 -7.83 -7.85
CA ILE A 366 -5.26 -8.38 -8.32
C ILE A 366 -4.44 -8.92 -7.16
N THR A 367 -4.36 -8.19 -6.04
CA THR A 367 -3.69 -8.68 -4.82
C THR A 367 -4.28 -10.00 -4.35
N ASN A 368 -5.61 -10.14 -4.39
CA ASN A 368 -6.32 -11.34 -3.99
C ASN A 368 -6.21 -12.49 -5.00
N ALA A 369 -5.63 -12.29 -6.18
CA ALA A 369 -5.47 -13.36 -7.17
C ALA A 369 -4.69 -14.54 -6.57
N ALA A 370 -3.58 -14.25 -5.89
CA ALA A 370 -2.80 -15.28 -5.21
C ALA A 370 -3.59 -15.97 -4.10
N SER A 371 -4.36 -15.22 -3.29
CA SER A 371 -5.24 -15.82 -2.26
C SER A 371 -6.27 -16.78 -2.86
N LYS A 372 -6.77 -16.51 -4.08
CA LYS A 372 -7.68 -17.44 -4.76
C LYS A 372 -6.99 -18.70 -5.25
N VAL A 373 -5.74 -18.61 -5.67
CA VAL A 373 -4.92 -19.80 -5.94
C VAL A 373 -4.67 -20.60 -4.66
N VAL A 374 -4.34 -19.94 -3.54
CA VAL A 374 -4.18 -20.60 -2.24
C VAL A 374 -5.43 -21.39 -1.87
N GLU A 375 -6.61 -20.77 -1.96
CA GLU A 375 -7.91 -21.44 -1.71
C GLU A 375 -8.11 -22.66 -2.62
N GLU A 376 -7.78 -22.57 -3.91
CA GLU A 376 -7.88 -23.71 -4.84
C GLU A 376 -6.91 -24.85 -4.49
N GLN A 377 -5.67 -24.53 -4.12
CA GLN A 377 -4.67 -25.55 -3.77
C GLN A 377 -4.98 -26.25 -2.45
N LEU A 378 -5.49 -25.50 -1.46
CA LEU A 378 -5.95 -26.07 -0.19
C LEU A 378 -7.07 -27.10 -0.39
N MET A 379 -7.97 -26.88 -1.36
CA MET A 379 -9.03 -27.84 -1.71
C MET A 379 -8.48 -29.16 -2.29
N VAL A 380 -7.26 -29.14 -2.85
CA VAL A 380 -6.57 -30.30 -3.40
C VAL A 380 -5.53 -30.85 -2.40
N GLY A 381 -5.49 -30.31 -1.17
CA GLY A 381 -4.59 -30.74 -0.10
C GLY A 381 -3.14 -30.27 -0.27
N GLN A 382 -2.88 -29.28 -1.12
CA GLN A 382 -1.56 -28.70 -1.33
C GLN A 382 -1.44 -27.36 -0.60
N SER A 383 -0.35 -27.16 0.14
CA SER A 383 -0.03 -25.85 0.71
C SER A 383 0.62 -24.96 -0.33
N PHE A 384 0.17 -23.71 -0.39
CA PHE A 384 0.73 -22.69 -1.26
C PHE A 384 0.72 -21.37 -0.50
N GLU A 385 1.90 -20.81 -0.21
CA GLU A 385 2.07 -19.63 0.64
C GLU A 385 2.78 -18.52 -0.12
N ARG A 386 2.15 -18.06 -1.21
CA ARG A 386 2.67 -16.98 -2.05
C ARG A 386 1.65 -15.90 -2.30
N GLY A 387 2.12 -14.67 -2.42
CA GLY A 387 1.34 -13.48 -2.72
C GLY A 387 1.63 -12.90 -4.10
N PHE A 388 0.74 -12.05 -4.59
CA PHE A 388 0.96 -11.36 -5.88
C PHE A 388 2.23 -10.49 -5.87
N HIS A 389 2.63 -9.95 -4.70
CA HIS A 389 3.85 -9.14 -4.59
C HIS A 389 5.12 -9.95 -4.85
N ASP A 390 5.09 -11.26 -4.62
CA ASP A 390 6.23 -12.15 -4.78
C ASP A 390 6.58 -12.36 -6.26
N LEU A 391 5.63 -12.19 -7.19
CA LEU A 391 5.89 -12.17 -8.64
C LEU A 391 6.86 -11.05 -9.01
N ARG A 392 6.72 -9.89 -8.36
CA ARG A 392 7.63 -8.76 -8.55
C ARG A 392 9.00 -9.03 -7.94
N ALA A 393 9.07 -9.75 -6.82
CA ALA A 393 10.36 -10.18 -6.27
C ALA A 393 11.05 -11.16 -7.21
N THR A 394 10.30 -12.11 -7.77
CA THR A 394 10.73 -13.08 -8.78
C THR A 394 11.30 -12.38 -10.01
N PHE A 395 10.58 -11.40 -10.56
CA PHE A 395 11.08 -10.58 -11.67
C PHE A 395 12.45 -9.96 -11.36
N ALA A 396 12.57 -9.33 -10.20
CA ALA A 396 13.78 -8.59 -9.84
C ALA A 396 14.98 -9.51 -9.58
N THR A 397 14.78 -10.65 -8.91
CA THR A 397 15.85 -11.63 -8.67
C THR A 397 16.28 -12.32 -9.96
N SER A 398 15.33 -12.72 -10.81
CA SER A 398 15.61 -13.33 -12.11
C SER A 398 16.35 -12.39 -13.06
N LEU A 399 15.92 -11.12 -13.16
CA LEU A 399 16.61 -10.13 -13.98
C LEU A 399 18.01 -9.80 -13.44
N ALA A 400 18.17 -9.69 -12.12
CA ALA A 400 19.47 -9.48 -11.49
C ALA A 400 20.44 -10.62 -11.86
N ARG A 401 19.97 -11.87 -11.78
CA ARG A 401 20.76 -13.05 -12.14
C ARG A 401 21.14 -13.07 -13.61
N PHE A 402 20.18 -12.84 -14.51
CA PHE A 402 20.44 -12.79 -15.95
C PHE A 402 21.56 -11.80 -16.28
N MET A 403 21.53 -10.60 -15.70
CA MET A 403 22.58 -9.61 -15.92
C MET A 403 23.93 -10.00 -15.31
N LEU A 404 23.94 -10.71 -14.17
CA LEU A 404 25.16 -11.25 -13.56
C LEU A 404 25.80 -12.34 -14.43
N GLU A 405 24.99 -13.25 -15.00
CA GLU A 405 25.45 -14.32 -15.91
C GLU A 405 25.97 -13.77 -17.24
N LYS A 406 25.43 -12.64 -17.71
CA LYS A 406 25.98 -11.90 -18.86
C LYS A 406 27.19 -11.04 -18.52
N HIS A 407 27.74 -11.19 -17.31
CA HIS A 407 28.92 -10.45 -16.82
C HIS A 407 28.77 -8.92 -16.95
N LEU A 408 27.55 -8.40 -16.83
CA LEU A 408 27.34 -6.95 -16.88
C LEU A 408 27.91 -6.29 -15.61
N PRO A 409 28.46 -5.07 -15.72
CA PRO A 409 29.04 -4.38 -14.57
C PRO A 409 28.03 -4.22 -13.44
N LEU A 410 28.45 -4.49 -12.20
CA LEU A 410 27.56 -4.41 -11.05
C LEU A 410 26.85 -3.05 -10.95
N GLY A 411 27.57 -1.96 -11.22
CA GLY A 411 26.99 -0.61 -11.24
C GLY A 411 25.82 -0.46 -12.22
N PHE A 412 25.95 -1.03 -13.43
CA PHE A 412 24.88 -1.03 -14.44
C PHE A 412 23.66 -1.86 -13.98
N ILE A 413 23.90 -3.04 -13.40
CA ILE A 413 22.85 -3.91 -12.85
C ILE A 413 22.02 -3.15 -11.80
N GLN A 414 22.71 -2.42 -10.92
CA GLN A 414 22.08 -1.62 -9.87
C GLN A 414 21.22 -0.50 -10.46
N TYR A 415 21.79 0.30 -11.37
CA TYR A 415 21.09 1.37 -12.07
C TYR A 415 19.83 0.87 -12.77
N LYS A 416 19.96 -0.19 -13.59
CA LYS A 416 18.86 -0.72 -14.39
C LYS A 416 17.75 -1.29 -13.51
N LEU A 417 18.09 -2.07 -12.47
CA LEU A 417 17.09 -2.58 -11.52
C LEU A 417 16.39 -1.46 -10.76
N MET A 418 17.11 -0.43 -10.30
CA MET A 418 16.51 0.72 -9.62
C MET A 418 15.51 1.44 -10.51
N ALA A 419 15.86 1.67 -11.78
CA ALA A 419 14.99 2.30 -12.77
C ALA A 419 13.72 1.47 -13.02
N LEU A 420 13.86 0.18 -13.32
CA LEU A 420 12.73 -0.72 -13.63
C LEU A 420 11.83 -0.99 -12.41
N MET A 421 12.41 -0.99 -11.21
CA MET A 421 11.66 -1.16 -9.97
C MET A 421 11.08 0.16 -9.44
N GLY A 422 11.59 1.31 -9.91
CA GLY A 422 11.25 2.63 -9.36
C GLY A 422 11.63 2.73 -7.88
N HIS A 423 12.82 2.28 -7.52
CA HIS A 423 13.38 2.42 -6.17
C HIS A 423 14.27 3.66 -6.09
N GLU A 424 14.06 4.47 -5.06
CA GLU A 424 14.94 5.62 -4.78
C GLU A 424 16.17 5.23 -3.97
N ASN A 425 16.02 4.20 -3.14
CA ASN A 425 17.07 3.79 -2.20
C ASN A 425 17.71 2.48 -2.64
N PHE A 426 19.03 2.52 -2.77
CA PHE A 426 19.84 1.35 -3.12
C PHE A 426 19.61 0.14 -2.20
N SER A 427 19.43 0.38 -0.89
CA SER A 427 19.20 -0.70 0.08
C SER A 427 17.98 -1.57 -0.23
N SER A 428 17.01 -1.04 -0.98
CA SER A 428 15.84 -1.80 -1.42
C SER A 428 16.17 -2.70 -2.61
N THR A 429 17.07 -2.28 -3.49
CA THR A 429 17.50 -3.05 -4.68
C THR A 429 18.58 -4.08 -4.35
N LEU A 430 19.50 -3.75 -3.44
CA LEU A 430 20.61 -4.62 -3.06
C LEU A 430 20.15 -5.98 -2.54
N LYS A 431 18.99 -6.04 -1.86
CA LYS A 431 18.40 -7.30 -1.37
C LYS A 431 18.20 -8.32 -2.50
N TYR A 432 17.73 -7.88 -3.67
CA TYR A 432 17.48 -8.76 -4.82
C TYR A 432 18.80 -9.27 -5.43
N ILE A 433 19.81 -8.41 -5.51
CA ILE A 433 21.14 -8.77 -6.03
C ILE A 433 21.83 -9.77 -5.09
N ASN A 434 21.78 -9.52 -3.78
CA ASN A 434 22.35 -10.43 -2.79
C ASN A 434 21.66 -11.81 -2.84
N PHE A 435 20.33 -11.81 -2.95
CA PHE A 435 19.57 -13.06 -3.11
C PHE A 435 19.96 -13.81 -4.40
N ALA A 436 20.06 -13.10 -5.53
CA ALA A 436 20.44 -13.68 -6.81
C ALA A 436 21.85 -14.28 -6.80
N ARG A 437 22.75 -13.76 -5.96
CA ARG A 437 24.10 -14.31 -5.75
C ARG A 437 24.12 -15.53 -4.82
N SER A 438 23.22 -15.60 -3.84
CA SER A 438 23.21 -16.67 -2.85
C SER A 438 22.47 -17.93 -3.28
N VAL A 439 21.51 -17.81 -4.22
CA VAL A 439 20.65 -18.92 -4.63
C VAL A 439 21.06 -19.44 -6.01
N THR A 440 21.32 -20.74 -6.10
CA THR A 440 21.35 -21.48 -7.37
C THR A 440 19.92 -21.65 -7.87
N PHE A 441 19.61 -21.12 -9.06
CA PHE A 441 18.30 -21.30 -9.66
C PHE A 441 18.14 -22.73 -10.17
N GLU A 442 16.90 -23.24 -10.13
CA GLU A 442 16.53 -24.46 -10.82
C GLU A 442 16.67 -24.25 -12.34
N SER A 443 17.24 -25.23 -13.06
CA SER A 443 17.45 -25.17 -14.52
C SER A 443 16.17 -24.79 -15.30
N GLN A 444 14.98 -25.18 -14.81
CA GLN A 444 13.70 -24.82 -15.43
C GLN A 444 13.39 -23.31 -15.38
N MET A 445 13.85 -22.61 -14.34
CA MET A 445 13.73 -21.16 -14.29
C MET A 445 14.73 -20.50 -15.24
N GLU A 446 15.92 -21.08 -15.47
CA GLU A 446 16.90 -20.52 -16.41
C GLU A 446 16.34 -20.48 -17.84
N ASP A 447 15.66 -21.53 -18.29
CA ASP A 447 14.99 -21.55 -19.61
C ASP A 447 13.92 -20.46 -19.72
N TRP A 448 13.12 -20.28 -18.67
CA TRP A 448 12.09 -19.25 -18.62
C TRP A 448 12.70 -17.84 -18.58
N VAL A 449 13.74 -17.61 -17.77
CA VAL A 449 14.48 -16.35 -17.70
C VAL A 449 15.06 -16.05 -19.08
N ASN A 450 15.72 -17.02 -19.72
CA ASN A 450 16.25 -16.86 -21.05
C ASN A 450 15.14 -16.52 -22.04
N ARG A 451 13.98 -17.18 -22.00
CA ARG A 451 12.86 -16.86 -22.89
C ARG A 451 12.32 -15.43 -22.73
N ILE A 452 12.29 -14.90 -21.51
CA ILE A 452 11.76 -13.55 -21.25
C ILE A 452 12.81 -12.47 -21.50
N PHE A 453 14.07 -12.74 -21.14
CA PHE A 453 15.14 -11.75 -21.08
C PHE A 453 16.16 -11.88 -22.21
N SER A 454 16.13 -12.93 -23.05
CA SER A 454 17.00 -13.04 -24.25
C SER A 454 16.86 -11.84 -25.16
N ASP A 455 15.61 -11.42 -25.38
CA ASP A 455 15.24 -10.32 -26.26
C ASP A 455 15.71 -8.97 -25.73
N LEU A 456 15.99 -8.90 -24.42
CA LEU A 456 16.51 -7.73 -23.73
C LEU A 456 18.04 -7.63 -23.80
N ASN A 457 18.74 -8.73 -24.10
CA ASN A 457 20.21 -8.77 -24.09
C ASN A 457 20.88 -7.72 -24.99
N PRO A 458 20.46 -7.52 -26.27
CA PRO A 458 21.07 -6.52 -27.14
C PRO A 458 20.89 -5.11 -26.60
N THR A 459 19.68 -4.79 -26.11
CA THR A 459 19.36 -3.49 -25.52
C THR A 459 20.17 -3.24 -24.24
N LEU A 460 20.19 -4.20 -23.32
CA LEU A 460 20.95 -4.10 -22.06
C LEU A 460 22.46 -3.98 -22.31
N SER A 461 23.01 -4.74 -23.26
CA SER A 461 24.43 -4.67 -23.61
C SER A 461 24.80 -3.34 -24.25
N ALA A 462 23.95 -2.79 -25.12
CA ALA A 462 24.16 -1.47 -25.71
C ALA A 462 24.12 -0.37 -24.65
N GLU A 463 23.11 -0.38 -23.78
CA GLU A 463 23.01 0.57 -22.67
C GLU A 463 24.19 0.46 -21.69
N ALA A 464 24.67 -0.74 -21.39
CA ALA A 464 25.83 -0.95 -20.52
C ALA A 464 27.10 -0.35 -21.11
N LYS A 465 27.31 -0.46 -22.44
CA LYS A 465 28.43 0.18 -23.13
C LYS A 465 28.34 1.71 -23.07
N THR A 466 27.17 2.27 -23.34
CA THR A 466 26.93 3.72 -23.24
C THR A 466 27.12 4.22 -21.80
N HIS A 467 26.64 3.46 -20.81
CA HIS A 467 26.82 3.79 -19.40
C HIS A 467 28.29 3.72 -18.99
N ALA A 468 29.06 2.76 -19.48
CA ALA A 468 30.50 2.70 -19.22
C ALA A 468 31.25 3.90 -19.83
N GLN A 469 30.88 4.32 -21.04
CA GLN A 469 31.49 5.45 -21.74
C GLN A 469 31.11 6.81 -21.16
N GLY A 470 29.89 6.98 -20.65
CA GLY A 470 29.43 8.19 -19.98
C GLY A 470 29.95 8.36 -18.54
N VAL A 471 30.60 7.34 -17.98
CA VAL A 471 31.27 7.39 -16.67
C VAL A 471 32.77 7.71 -16.82
N SER A 472 33.34 7.55 -18.02
CA SER A 472 34.73 7.88 -18.34
C SER A 472 34.95 9.31 -18.85
N ALA A 473 33.89 10.11 -18.97
CA ALA A 473 33.90 11.54 -19.30
C ALA A 473 33.32 12.32 -18.13
#